data_AF-A0A934HDB5-F1
#
_entry.id   AF-A0A934HDB5-F1
#
_cell.length_a   1.000
_cell.length_b   1.000
_cell.length_c   1.000
_cell.angle_alpha   90.00
_cell.angle_beta   90.00
_cell.angle_gamma   90.00
#
_symmetry.space_group_name_H-M   'P 1'
#
loop_
_entity.id
_entity.type
_entity.pdbx_description
1 polymer ?
#
loop_
_entity_poly.entity_id
_entity_poly.type
_entity_poly.pdbx_seq_one_letter_code
_entity_poly.pdbx_strand_id
1 'polypeptide(L)'
;DQITTWPRTGIDLALGDQLRMIFTWITYGNTAGEVDWIQFLWPGALMLIALWPDRRAKMLPAFWRIMLPLVWAGAVIGALLVSGAYREANLKFLIPAQHAAALLIGAGAARWWDDRGVVNKKQGAASSAPTEMNLQPLLPLSTQWREGWGVRLIQAAVVAGLLLTFSGQIFALDNLYHDPAHARDDYRAIAAAIGADPRPGDAVILDAPNQAEVFGYYYRGAAPVYSLPRGLGGDDAQTRADVEVVIRDHRRIFVLFWGEQERDPNRVVQSTLDTGAYPVASAWFGDVRLAQYAVLSGAAEAPQAETNAPFGEAITLQGYSLSDSSARPGDVIGVTLFWTTAAPLETRYKVTVQLLKPDGSLAAQHDAEPGGNRALTDSWIPGETVIDLHGLIIPPDLPPGRYTVIVSMYNVNNPDERLFVSLDDTAPGDHLRLAEILLN
;
A
#
# COMPACT_ATOMS: atom_id res chain seq x y z
N ASP A 1 27.48 -10.82 -4.03
CA ASP A 1 26.35 -11.28 -4.87
C ASP A 1 24.99 -10.70 -4.49
N GLN A 2 24.64 -10.49 -3.21
CA GLN A 2 23.31 -9.95 -2.82
C GLN A 2 22.97 -8.51 -3.27
N ILE A 3 23.95 -7.65 -3.56
CA ILE A 3 23.71 -6.25 -3.96
C ILE A 3 23.32 -6.15 -5.45
N THR A 4 23.70 -7.13 -6.28
CA THR A 4 23.53 -7.10 -7.73
C THR A 4 22.35 -7.92 -8.24
N THR A 5 21.66 -8.68 -7.37
CA THR A 5 20.58 -9.61 -7.73
C THR A 5 19.20 -9.14 -7.28
N TRP A 6 19.03 -7.87 -6.90
CA TRP A 6 17.70 -7.35 -6.59
C TRP A 6 16.84 -7.33 -7.86
N PRO A 7 15.60 -7.87 -7.83
CA PRO A 7 14.71 -7.85 -8.99
C PRO A 7 14.49 -6.42 -9.50
N ARG A 8 14.72 -6.20 -10.80
CA ARG A 8 14.33 -4.97 -11.49
C ARG A 8 12.82 -5.03 -11.73
N THR A 9 12.03 -4.42 -10.85
CA THR A 9 10.57 -4.40 -10.95
C THR A 9 9.99 -2.97 -10.98
N GLY A 10 10.78 -1.98 -11.41
CA GLY A 10 10.36 -0.59 -11.54
C GLY A 10 10.14 -0.15 -13.00
N ILE A 11 9.41 0.96 -13.18
CA ILE A 11 9.25 1.62 -14.47
C ILE A 11 10.60 2.24 -14.88
N ASP A 12 11.06 1.98 -16.10
CA ASP A 12 12.26 2.61 -16.66
C ASP A 12 11.97 4.10 -16.93
N LEU A 13 12.32 4.95 -15.97
CA LEU A 13 12.27 6.41 -16.12
C LEU A 13 13.51 6.90 -16.88
N ALA A 14 13.34 7.90 -17.74
CA ALA A 14 14.47 8.58 -18.36
C ALA A 14 15.35 9.25 -17.30
N LEU A 15 16.66 9.32 -17.51
CA LEU A 15 17.61 9.87 -16.53
C LEU A 15 17.23 11.29 -16.05
N GLY A 16 16.66 12.12 -16.93
CA GLY A 16 16.17 13.45 -16.57
C GLY A 16 15.06 13.42 -15.52
N ASP A 17 14.09 12.53 -15.68
CA ASP A 17 12.99 12.34 -14.73
C ASP A 17 13.51 11.77 -13.41
N GLN A 18 14.48 10.87 -13.49
CA GLN A 18 15.12 10.34 -12.29
C GLN A 18 15.81 11.44 -11.47
N LEU A 19 16.60 12.29 -12.14
CA LEU A 19 17.28 13.41 -11.48
C LEU A 19 16.30 14.44 -10.93
N ARG A 20 15.21 14.72 -11.64
CA ARG A 20 14.14 15.61 -11.16
C ARG A 20 13.51 15.06 -9.89
N MET A 21 13.16 13.77 -9.88
CA MET A 21 12.55 13.10 -8.74
C MET A 21 13.50 13.07 -7.53
N ILE A 22 14.77 12.71 -7.73
CA ILE A 22 15.82 12.75 -6.69
C ILE A 22 15.94 14.15 -6.10
N PHE A 23 16.02 15.17 -6.95
CA PHE A 23 16.18 16.56 -6.51
C PHE A 23 14.96 17.05 -5.71
N THR A 24 13.75 16.77 -6.19
CA THR A 24 12.52 17.07 -5.46
C THR A 24 12.52 16.38 -4.09
N TRP A 25 12.86 15.09 -4.05
CA TRP A 25 12.87 14.29 -2.83
C TRP A 25 13.88 14.80 -1.79
N ILE A 26 15.11 15.12 -2.22
CA ILE A 26 16.14 15.63 -1.30
C ILE A 26 15.84 17.06 -0.81
N THR A 27 14.94 17.78 -1.47
CA THR A 27 14.61 19.17 -1.10
C THR A 27 13.32 19.26 -0.30
N TYR A 28 12.30 18.50 -0.69
CA TYR A 28 10.93 18.63 -0.20
C TYR A 28 10.40 17.36 0.50
N GLY A 29 11.06 16.22 0.34
CA GLY A 29 10.61 14.93 0.89
C GLY A 29 9.80 14.10 -0.10
N ASN A 30 9.36 12.93 0.35
CA ASN A 30 8.71 11.92 -0.50
C ASN A 30 7.25 12.22 -0.84
N THR A 31 6.59 13.07 -0.07
CA THR A 31 5.16 13.42 -0.21
C THR A 31 4.92 14.72 -0.97
N ALA A 32 5.98 15.35 -1.49
CA ALA A 32 5.90 16.63 -2.17
C ALA A 32 5.18 16.55 -3.53
N GLY A 33 5.01 15.35 -4.10
CA GLY A 33 4.42 15.14 -5.42
C GLY A 33 5.19 15.86 -6.54
N GLU A 34 4.46 16.32 -7.57
CA GLU A 34 5.03 17.20 -8.59
C GLU A 34 5.20 18.63 -8.05
N VAL A 35 6.43 19.13 -8.13
CA VAL A 35 6.79 20.47 -7.69
C VAL A 35 6.83 21.43 -8.88
N ASP A 36 6.29 22.63 -8.69
CA ASP A 36 6.25 23.70 -9.70
C ASP A 36 7.68 24.07 -10.15
N TRP A 37 7.85 24.51 -11.39
CA TRP A 37 9.16 24.78 -12.00
C TRP A 37 9.96 25.79 -11.18
N ILE A 38 9.30 26.78 -10.56
CA ILE A 38 9.98 27.80 -9.76
C ILE A 38 10.46 27.25 -8.41
N GLN A 39 9.67 26.37 -7.78
CA GLN A 39 10.05 25.63 -6.57
C GLN A 39 11.15 24.61 -6.89
N PHE A 40 11.22 24.10 -8.11
CA PHE A 40 12.32 23.24 -8.54
C PHE A 40 13.62 24.03 -8.80
N LEU A 41 13.56 25.14 -9.54
CA LEU A 41 14.75 25.89 -9.94
C LEU A 41 15.39 26.66 -8.79
N TRP A 42 14.60 27.19 -7.86
CA TRP A 42 15.10 28.10 -6.84
C TRP A 42 16.14 27.46 -5.87
N PRO A 43 15.88 26.30 -5.26
CA PRO A 43 16.88 25.64 -4.43
C PRO A 43 18.14 25.27 -5.23
N GLY A 44 17.97 24.89 -6.51
CA GLY A 44 19.09 24.62 -7.42
C GLY A 44 19.96 25.86 -7.65
N ALA A 45 19.34 27.03 -7.84
CA ALA A 45 20.05 28.30 -7.96
C ALA A 45 20.85 28.63 -6.70
N LEU A 46 20.28 28.42 -5.50
CA LEU A 46 21.01 28.60 -4.24
C LEU A 46 22.19 27.63 -4.13
N MET A 47 22.01 26.35 -4.47
CA MET A 47 23.13 25.39 -4.50
C MET A 47 24.24 25.82 -5.46
N LEU A 48 23.90 26.38 -6.64
CA LEU A 48 24.89 26.91 -7.59
C LEU A 48 25.63 28.14 -7.04
N ILE A 49 24.93 29.05 -6.35
CA ILE A 49 25.55 30.20 -5.66
C ILE A 49 26.49 29.73 -4.55
N ALA A 50 26.20 28.60 -3.91
CA ALA A 50 27.09 27.94 -2.96
C ALA A 50 28.39 27.40 -3.59
N LEU A 51 28.56 27.51 -4.91
CA LEU A 51 29.82 27.17 -5.60
C LEU A 51 30.67 28.42 -5.87
N TRP A 52 30.14 29.63 -5.70
CA TRP A 52 30.91 30.86 -5.93
C TRP A 52 32.06 31.00 -4.93
N PRO A 53 33.27 31.40 -5.38
CA PRO A 53 34.45 31.48 -4.54
C PRO A 53 34.26 32.49 -3.42
N ASP A 54 34.36 32.00 -2.18
CA ASP A 54 34.34 32.82 -0.97
C ASP A 54 35.69 33.52 -0.79
N ARG A 55 35.72 34.85 -0.99
CA ARG A 55 36.94 35.65 -0.89
C ARG A 55 37.39 35.95 0.55
N ARG A 56 36.66 35.50 1.59
CA ARG A 56 36.90 35.89 2.99
C ARG A 56 37.20 34.74 3.95
N ALA A 57 37.05 33.47 3.57
CA ALA A 57 37.22 32.35 4.50
C ALA A 57 38.70 32.02 4.79
N LYS A 58 39.16 32.22 6.04
CA LYS A 58 40.55 31.97 6.48
C LYS A 58 40.79 30.67 7.26
N MET A 59 39.75 29.90 7.61
CA MET A 59 39.89 28.78 8.59
C MET A 59 39.75 27.36 8.01
N LEU A 60 39.26 27.19 6.79
CA LEU A 60 39.29 25.93 6.01
C LEU A 60 39.61 26.31 4.57
N PRO A 61 40.35 25.50 3.78
CA PRO A 61 40.49 25.76 2.35
C PRO A 61 39.09 25.88 1.76
N ALA A 62 38.75 27.02 1.16
CA ALA A 62 37.41 27.32 0.64
C ALA A 62 36.85 26.20 -0.25
N PHE A 63 37.77 25.47 -0.90
CA PHE A 63 37.54 24.23 -1.63
C PHE A 63 36.79 23.15 -0.83
N TRP A 64 37.23 22.78 0.37
CA TRP A 64 36.63 21.67 1.13
C TRP A 64 35.21 21.95 1.63
N ARG A 65 34.88 23.22 1.91
CA ARG A 65 33.52 23.61 2.33
C ARG A 65 32.49 23.41 1.22
N ILE A 66 32.92 23.51 -0.03
CA ILE A 66 32.07 23.34 -1.21
C ILE A 66 32.10 21.89 -1.69
N MET A 67 33.27 21.28 -1.71
CA MET A 67 33.45 19.91 -2.19
C MET A 67 32.84 18.87 -1.26
N LEU A 68 32.89 19.05 0.06
CA LEU A 68 32.43 18.03 1.00
C LEU A 68 30.92 17.72 0.84
N PRO A 69 30.00 18.71 0.82
CA PRO A 69 28.58 18.42 0.56
C PRO A 69 28.32 17.87 -0.85
N LEU A 70 29.03 18.35 -1.87
CA LEU A 70 28.87 17.85 -3.25
C LEU A 70 29.30 16.38 -3.38
N VAL A 71 30.46 16.02 -2.83
CA VAL A 71 30.96 14.65 -2.83
C VAL A 71 30.05 13.75 -2.00
N TRP A 72 29.53 14.24 -0.87
CA TRP A 72 28.58 13.49 -0.05
C TRP A 72 27.27 13.20 -0.80
N ALA A 73 26.61 14.22 -1.35
CA ALA A 73 25.39 14.04 -2.14
C ALA A 73 25.64 13.14 -3.36
N GLY A 74 26.72 13.41 -4.11
CA GLY A 74 27.10 12.67 -5.30
C GLY A 74 27.43 11.20 -5.02
N ALA A 75 28.08 10.88 -3.90
CA ALA A 75 28.38 9.51 -3.51
C ALA A 75 27.11 8.73 -3.16
N VAL A 76 26.17 9.34 -2.42
CA VAL A 76 24.91 8.70 -2.02
C VAL A 76 24.00 8.48 -3.24
N ILE A 77 23.82 9.51 -4.07
CA ILE A 77 23.01 9.43 -5.30
C ILE A 77 23.66 8.45 -6.29
N GLY A 78 24.98 8.54 -6.48
CA GLY A 78 25.73 7.65 -7.37
C GLY A 78 25.64 6.19 -6.93
N ALA A 79 25.72 5.89 -5.62
CA ALA A 79 25.54 4.54 -5.10
C ALA A 79 24.13 3.99 -5.38
N LEU A 80 23.08 4.81 -5.23
CA LEU A 80 21.70 4.42 -5.54
C LEU A 80 21.53 4.09 -7.04
N LEU A 81 22.10 4.91 -7.92
CA LEU A 81 22.01 4.71 -9.38
C LEU A 81 22.84 3.50 -9.85
N VAL A 82 24.09 3.38 -9.39
CA VAL A 82 25.02 2.30 -9.78
C VAL A 82 24.57 0.94 -9.27
N SER A 83 23.94 0.88 -8.09
CA SER A 83 23.41 -0.38 -7.55
C SER A 83 22.18 -0.91 -8.31
N GLY A 84 21.59 -0.11 -9.21
CA GLY A 84 20.32 -0.45 -9.86
C GLY A 84 19.14 -0.45 -8.88
N ALA A 85 19.31 0.09 -7.67
CA ALA A 85 18.28 0.15 -6.65
C ALA A 85 17.38 1.40 -6.81
N TYR A 86 17.52 2.17 -7.88
CA TYR A 86 16.67 3.31 -8.15
C TYR A 86 15.22 2.88 -8.40
N ARG A 87 14.35 3.23 -7.45
CA ARG A 87 12.89 3.14 -7.53
C ARG A 87 12.30 4.03 -6.44
N GLU A 88 11.05 4.44 -6.63
CA GLU A 88 10.35 5.33 -5.70
C GLU A 88 10.38 4.82 -4.25
N ALA A 89 10.10 3.52 -4.04
CA ALA A 89 10.15 2.86 -2.73
C ALA A 89 11.53 2.89 -2.04
N ASN A 90 12.60 3.08 -2.80
CA ASN A 90 13.98 3.10 -2.31
C ASN A 90 14.54 4.51 -2.14
N LEU A 91 13.79 5.57 -2.47
CA LEU A 91 14.27 6.94 -2.32
C LEU A 91 14.58 7.31 -0.86
N LYS A 92 14.04 6.56 0.12
CA LYS A 92 14.44 6.65 1.53
C LYS A 92 15.96 6.50 1.76
N PHE A 93 16.70 5.86 0.85
CA PHE A 93 18.17 5.79 0.95
C PHE A 93 18.86 7.12 0.65
N LEU A 94 18.13 8.14 0.17
CA LEU A 94 18.63 9.50 -0.05
C LEU A 94 18.57 10.39 1.19
N ILE A 95 18.07 9.91 2.34
CA ILE A 95 18.08 10.67 3.61
C ILE A 95 19.47 11.27 3.90
N PRO A 96 20.60 10.55 3.72
CA PRO A 96 21.91 11.16 3.91
C PRO A 96 22.20 12.31 2.91
N ALA A 97 21.72 12.21 1.66
CA ALA A 97 21.89 13.26 0.65
C ALA A 97 21.07 14.52 0.94
N GLN A 98 19.92 14.41 1.63
CA GLN A 98 19.12 15.57 2.08
C GLN A 98 19.95 16.53 2.94
N HIS A 99 20.81 16.01 3.81
CA HIS A 99 21.65 16.81 4.69
C HIS A 99 22.66 17.65 3.88
N ALA A 100 23.29 17.02 2.87
CA ALA A 100 24.21 17.70 1.97
C ALA A 100 23.50 18.77 1.13
N ALA A 101 22.30 18.48 0.63
CA ALA A 101 21.46 19.44 -0.10
C ALA A 101 21.12 20.67 0.75
N ALA A 102 20.67 20.46 1.99
CA ALA A 102 20.35 21.55 2.93
C ALA A 102 21.57 22.44 3.23
N LEU A 103 22.76 21.85 3.40
CA LEU A 103 24.01 22.59 3.60
C LEU A 103 24.36 23.47 2.39
N LEU A 104 24.18 22.96 1.16
CA LEU A 104 24.42 23.73 -0.07
C LEU A 104 23.41 24.87 -0.23
N ILE A 105 22.12 24.61 -0.01
CA ILE A 105 21.08 25.65 -0.07
C ILE A 105 21.39 26.77 0.94
N GLY A 106 21.69 26.41 2.18
CA GLY A 106 22.01 27.36 3.25
C GLY A 106 23.30 28.16 2.96
N ALA A 107 24.35 27.51 2.46
CA ALA A 107 25.59 28.17 2.07
C ALA A 107 25.37 29.15 0.91
N GLY A 108 24.55 28.78 -0.07
CA GLY A 108 24.15 29.63 -1.19
C GLY A 108 23.40 30.88 -0.75
N ALA A 109 22.39 30.69 0.10
CA ALA A 109 21.61 31.80 0.67
C ALA A 109 22.52 32.75 1.47
N ALA A 110 23.41 32.23 2.32
CA ALA A 110 24.34 33.04 3.10
C ALA A 110 25.32 33.83 2.22
N ARG A 111 25.80 33.23 1.12
CA ARG A 111 26.71 33.91 0.19
C ARG A 111 26.03 35.00 -0.62
N TRP A 112 24.82 34.73 -1.12
CA TRP A 112 24.06 35.73 -1.86
C TRP A 112 23.65 36.89 -0.96
N TRP A 113 23.36 36.61 0.31
CA TRP A 113 23.03 37.60 1.33
C TRP A 113 24.17 38.59 1.62
N ASP A 114 25.43 38.12 1.65
CA ASP A 114 26.61 38.94 1.99
C ASP A 114 27.35 39.48 0.76
N ASP A 115 26.79 39.40 -0.45
CA ASP A 115 27.42 39.95 -1.67
C ASP A 115 27.32 41.49 -1.74
N ARG A 116 27.90 42.15 -0.72
CA ARG A 116 28.29 43.56 -0.72
C ARG A 116 29.53 43.81 -1.61
N GLY A 117 29.99 42.80 -2.36
CA GLY A 117 31.33 42.74 -2.97
C GLY A 117 31.48 43.42 -4.33
N VAL A 118 30.38 43.79 -5.01
CA VAL A 118 30.45 44.41 -6.34
C VAL A 118 30.56 45.93 -6.29
N VAL A 119 30.12 46.58 -5.20
CA VAL A 119 29.99 48.04 -5.17
C VAL A 119 31.22 48.74 -4.58
N ASN A 120 31.95 48.13 -3.65
CA ASN A 120 32.91 48.88 -2.83
C ASN A 120 34.39 48.81 -3.29
N LYS A 121 34.66 48.50 -4.57
CA LYS A 121 36.03 48.28 -5.06
C LYS A 121 36.75 49.51 -5.62
N LYS A 122 36.15 50.72 -5.59
CA LYS A 122 36.78 51.94 -6.13
C LYS A 122 37.42 52.89 -5.10
N GLN A 123 37.41 52.59 -3.79
CA GLN A 123 38.03 53.48 -2.78
C GLN A 123 39.34 52.99 -2.17
N GLY A 124 39.87 51.84 -2.58
CA GLY A 124 41.02 51.19 -1.92
C GLY A 124 42.36 51.25 -2.66
N ALA A 125 42.62 52.24 -3.52
CA ALA A 125 43.91 52.36 -4.22
C ALA A 125 44.36 53.82 -4.35
N ALA A 126 44.65 54.46 -3.21
CA ALA A 126 45.46 55.69 -3.17
C ALA A 126 46.11 55.81 -1.78
N SER A 127 47.35 55.33 -1.62
CA SER A 127 48.17 55.66 -0.47
C SER A 127 49.64 55.78 -0.87
N SER A 128 50.07 57.01 -1.21
CA SER A 128 51.41 57.54 -0.91
C SER A 128 51.59 58.96 -1.51
N ALA A 129 51.20 60.02 -0.77
CA ALA A 129 51.77 61.39 -0.81
C ALA A 129 50.96 62.33 0.12
N PRO A 130 51.56 63.41 0.68
CA PRO A 130 51.16 63.96 1.97
C PRO A 130 50.04 65.01 1.90
N THR A 131 49.31 65.08 3.01
CA THR A 131 48.42 66.10 3.54
C THR A 131 48.28 67.40 2.72
N GLU A 132 47.25 67.45 1.89
CA GLU A 132 46.61 68.71 1.49
C GLU A 132 45.12 68.70 1.88
N MET A 133 44.65 69.91 2.14
CA MET A 133 43.39 70.27 2.78
C MET A 133 42.18 69.68 2.06
N ASN A 134 41.38 68.99 2.87
CA ASN A 134 40.10 68.37 2.62
C ASN A 134 39.14 69.20 1.72
N LEU A 135 38.88 68.71 0.50
CA LEU A 135 37.62 68.90 -0.22
C LEU A 135 37.22 67.54 -0.81
N GLN A 136 36.46 66.75 -0.04
CA GLN A 136 35.81 65.55 -0.58
C GLN A 136 34.79 65.99 -1.64
N PRO A 137 34.83 65.46 -2.88
CA PRO A 137 33.70 65.61 -3.77
C PRO A 137 32.54 64.85 -3.15
N LEU A 138 31.47 65.57 -2.77
CA LEU A 138 30.18 64.99 -2.43
C LEU A 138 29.73 64.16 -3.65
N LEU A 139 29.91 62.84 -3.59
CA LEU A 139 29.25 61.94 -4.53
C LEU A 139 27.75 62.25 -4.47
N PRO A 140 27.06 62.38 -5.61
CA PRO A 140 25.65 62.76 -5.63
C PRO A 140 24.84 61.73 -4.83
N LEU A 141 23.97 62.20 -3.94
CA LEU A 141 23.07 61.38 -3.10
C LEU A 141 22.38 60.25 -3.88
N SER A 142 22.13 60.42 -5.18
CA SER A 142 21.55 59.40 -6.06
C SER A 142 22.39 58.11 -6.20
N THR A 143 23.70 58.14 -5.96
CA THR A 143 24.58 56.96 -5.99
C THR A 143 24.50 56.14 -4.71
N GLN A 144 24.55 56.78 -3.53
CA GLN A 144 24.31 56.12 -2.24
C GLN A 144 22.89 55.54 -2.12
N TRP A 145 21.89 56.24 -2.68
CA TRP A 145 20.51 55.74 -2.72
C TRP A 145 20.35 54.52 -3.65
N ARG A 146 21.02 54.46 -4.81
CA ARG A 146 20.94 53.29 -5.71
C ARG A 146 21.65 52.04 -5.18
N GLU A 147 22.72 52.21 -4.39
CA GLU A 147 23.51 51.11 -3.84
C GLU A 147 22.78 50.33 -2.73
N GLY A 148 21.91 51.01 -1.96
CA GLY A 148 21.11 50.35 -0.91
C GLY A 148 19.93 49.53 -1.43
N TRP A 149 19.30 49.96 -2.52
CA TRP A 149 18.13 49.26 -3.08
C TRP A 149 18.49 47.93 -3.74
N GLY A 150 19.62 47.85 -4.45
CA GLY A 150 20.08 46.59 -5.06
C GLY A 150 20.35 45.49 -4.02
N VAL A 151 21.01 45.84 -2.90
CA VAL A 151 21.27 44.90 -1.80
C VAL A 151 19.96 44.46 -1.14
N ARG A 152 19.02 45.39 -0.90
CA ARG A 152 17.70 45.06 -0.35
C ARG A 152 16.88 44.17 -1.27
N LEU A 153 16.98 44.36 -2.58
CA LEU A 153 16.31 43.50 -3.57
C LEU A 153 16.91 42.09 -3.58
N ILE A 154 18.24 41.95 -3.50
CA ILE A 154 18.90 40.65 -3.37
C ILE A 154 18.49 39.93 -2.09
N GLN A 155 18.52 40.64 -0.96
CA GLN A 155 18.09 40.09 0.33
C GLN A 155 16.62 39.69 0.29
N ALA A 156 15.75 40.53 -0.28
CA ALA A 156 14.34 40.21 -0.47
C ALA A 156 14.15 38.98 -1.35
N ALA A 157 14.94 38.82 -2.42
CA ALA A 157 14.90 37.63 -3.28
C ALA A 157 15.34 36.38 -2.52
N VAL A 158 16.43 36.45 -1.74
CA VAL A 158 16.88 35.35 -0.88
C VAL A 158 15.79 34.93 0.11
N VAL A 159 15.17 35.89 0.81
CA VAL A 159 14.06 35.60 1.73
C VAL A 159 12.88 34.99 0.99
N ALA A 160 12.44 35.63 -0.10
CA ALA A 160 11.27 35.19 -0.86
C ALA A 160 11.43 33.76 -1.36
N GLY A 161 12.62 33.41 -1.84
CA GLY A 161 12.83 32.07 -2.32
C GLY A 161 13.14 31.03 -1.22
N LEU A 162 13.72 31.42 -0.08
CA LEU A 162 13.73 30.53 1.10
C LEU A 162 12.30 30.25 1.59
N LEU A 163 11.43 31.26 1.59
CA LEU A 163 10.00 31.09 1.90
C LEU A 163 9.32 30.19 0.88
N LEU A 164 9.68 30.28 -0.40
CA LEU A 164 9.17 29.41 -1.46
C LEU A 164 9.62 27.95 -1.28
N THR A 165 10.88 27.72 -0.88
CA THR A 165 11.35 26.37 -0.53
C THR A 165 10.63 25.86 0.72
N PHE A 166 10.44 26.72 1.73
CA PHE A 166 9.74 26.34 2.94
C PHE A 166 8.26 26.05 2.71
N SER A 167 7.58 26.78 1.81
CA SER A 167 6.19 26.52 1.47
C SER A 167 6.01 25.17 0.77
N GLY A 168 6.95 24.76 -0.09
CA GLY A 168 6.97 23.41 -0.66
C GLY A 168 7.13 22.32 0.39
N GLN A 169 7.93 22.55 1.43
CA GLN A 169 8.09 21.61 2.55
C GLN A 169 6.84 21.55 3.43
N ILE A 170 6.18 22.69 3.69
CA ILE A 170 4.88 22.71 4.38
C ILE A 170 3.85 21.93 3.59
N PHE A 171 3.79 22.11 2.27
CA PHE A 171 2.86 21.38 1.41
C PHE A 171 3.14 19.88 1.42
N ALA A 172 4.39 19.46 1.33
CA ALA A 172 4.77 18.05 1.47
C ALA A 172 4.36 17.48 2.84
N LEU A 173 4.55 18.26 3.91
CA LEU A 173 4.12 17.87 5.26
C LEU A 173 2.59 17.76 5.37
N ASP A 174 1.87 18.68 4.75
CA ASP A 174 0.40 18.65 4.69
C ASP A 174 -0.09 17.39 3.97
N ASN A 175 0.49 17.06 2.82
CA ASN A 175 0.21 15.81 2.12
C ASN A 175 0.48 14.59 3.00
N LEU A 176 1.60 14.57 3.74
CA LEU A 176 1.91 13.45 4.63
C LEU A 176 0.84 13.21 5.71
N TYR A 177 0.19 14.27 6.21
CA TYR A 177 -0.82 14.16 7.26
C TYR A 177 -2.26 14.08 6.76
N HIS A 178 -2.56 14.63 5.59
CA HIS A 178 -3.92 14.84 5.14
C HIS A 178 -4.26 14.22 3.78
N ASP A 179 -3.27 13.85 2.96
CA ASP A 179 -3.52 13.20 1.68
C ASP A 179 -3.69 11.67 1.86
N PRO A 180 -4.87 11.10 1.54
CA PRO A 180 -5.10 9.67 1.62
C PRO A 180 -4.13 8.84 0.78
N ALA A 181 -3.57 9.39 -0.31
CA ALA A 181 -2.59 8.68 -1.14
C ALA A 181 -1.28 8.36 -0.40
N HIS A 182 -0.99 9.10 0.68
CA HIS A 182 0.20 8.94 1.51
C HIS A 182 -0.11 8.34 2.90
N ALA A 183 -1.38 8.03 3.16
CA ALA A 183 -1.80 7.44 4.42
C ALA A 183 -1.18 6.05 4.57
N ARG A 184 -0.69 5.75 5.78
CA ARG A 184 -0.28 4.37 6.12
C ARG A 184 -1.51 3.50 6.33
N ASP A 185 -1.35 2.20 6.13
CA ASP A 185 -2.39 1.21 6.41
C ASP A 185 -2.98 1.39 7.82
N ASP A 186 -4.31 1.39 7.92
CA ASP A 186 -5.02 1.70 9.17
C ASP A 186 -5.12 0.47 10.09
N TYR A 187 -3.98 0.04 10.62
CA TYR A 187 -3.90 -1.05 11.62
C TYR A 187 -4.74 -0.78 12.88
N ARG A 188 -5.03 0.48 13.19
CA ARG A 188 -5.93 0.85 14.29
C ARG A 188 -7.37 0.47 13.97
N ALA A 189 -7.86 0.79 12.77
CA ALA A 189 -9.19 0.38 12.33
C ALA A 189 -9.31 -1.15 12.20
N ILE A 190 -8.26 -1.83 11.70
CA ILE A 190 -8.22 -3.29 11.67
C ILE A 190 -8.32 -3.89 13.08
N ALA A 191 -7.51 -3.40 14.02
CA ALA A 191 -7.54 -3.86 15.41
C ALA A 191 -8.90 -3.59 16.08
N ALA A 192 -9.53 -2.45 15.79
CA ALA A 192 -10.86 -2.11 16.27
C ALA A 192 -11.95 -3.04 15.67
N ALA A 193 -11.85 -3.37 14.38
CA ALA A 193 -12.77 -4.29 13.70
C ALA A 193 -12.70 -5.70 14.30
N ILE A 194 -11.49 -6.24 14.52
CA ILE A 194 -11.30 -7.53 15.19
C ILE A 194 -11.80 -7.47 16.65
N GLY A 195 -11.58 -6.34 17.33
CA GLY A 195 -11.99 -6.14 18.73
C GLY A 195 -13.47 -5.80 18.94
N ALA A 196 -14.27 -5.64 17.87
CA ALA A 196 -15.66 -5.20 17.98
C ALA A 196 -16.60 -6.28 18.56
N ASP A 197 -16.31 -7.54 18.29
CA ASP A 197 -17.08 -8.70 18.76
C ASP A 197 -16.12 -9.83 19.17
N PRO A 198 -15.44 -9.74 20.33
CA PRO A 198 -14.47 -10.74 20.75
C PRO A 198 -15.17 -12.04 21.17
N ARG A 199 -14.76 -13.18 20.59
CA ARG A 199 -15.32 -14.49 20.91
C ARG A 199 -14.23 -15.46 21.41
N PRO A 200 -14.58 -16.38 22.34
CA PRO A 200 -13.69 -17.49 22.68
C PRO A 200 -13.36 -18.32 21.44
N GLY A 201 -12.09 -18.69 21.28
CA GLY A 201 -11.63 -19.46 20.11
C GLY A 201 -11.28 -18.63 18.89
N ASP A 202 -11.28 -17.30 18.98
CA ASP A 202 -10.71 -16.42 17.96
C ASP A 202 -9.19 -16.61 17.84
N ALA A 203 -8.65 -16.39 16.65
CA ALA A 203 -7.22 -16.25 16.37
C ALA A 203 -6.97 -15.15 15.35
N VAL A 204 -5.78 -14.57 15.37
CA VAL A 204 -5.31 -13.63 14.34
C VAL A 204 -4.04 -14.19 13.71
N ILE A 205 -4.00 -14.28 12.38
CA ILE A 205 -2.80 -14.56 11.59
C ILE A 205 -2.35 -13.26 10.94
N LEU A 206 -1.08 -12.92 11.09
CA LEU A 206 -0.40 -11.84 10.37
C LEU A 206 0.42 -12.48 9.26
N ASP A 207 0.02 -12.30 8.00
CA ASP A 207 0.66 -12.91 6.83
C ASP A 207 1.98 -12.21 6.41
N ALA A 208 2.62 -11.59 7.39
CA ALA A 208 3.93 -10.97 7.28
C ALA A 208 4.45 -10.68 8.70
N PRO A 209 5.57 -11.28 9.15
CA PRO A 209 6.06 -11.10 10.52
C PRO A 209 6.36 -9.66 10.94
N ASN A 210 6.73 -8.79 9.99
CA ASN A 210 6.97 -7.38 10.27
C ASN A 210 5.70 -6.59 10.65
N GLN A 211 4.50 -7.14 10.42
CA GLN A 211 3.27 -6.53 10.89
C GLN A 211 3.11 -6.62 12.40
N ALA A 212 3.76 -7.58 13.06
CA ALA A 212 3.59 -7.86 14.49
C ALA A 212 3.88 -6.62 15.37
N GLU A 213 4.89 -5.82 15.02
CA GLU A 213 5.23 -4.61 15.76
C GLU A 213 4.13 -3.54 15.68
N VAL A 214 3.62 -3.28 14.47
CA VAL A 214 2.60 -2.24 14.23
C VAL A 214 1.24 -2.70 14.71
N PHE A 215 0.84 -3.93 14.36
CA PHE A 215 -0.42 -4.51 14.81
C PHE A 215 -0.45 -4.63 16.34
N GLY A 216 0.64 -5.11 16.96
CA GLY A 216 0.76 -5.22 18.41
C GLY A 216 0.75 -3.87 19.15
N TYR A 217 1.04 -2.76 18.48
CA TYR A 217 0.86 -1.43 19.07
C TYR A 217 -0.62 -1.09 19.28
N TYR A 218 -1.51 -1.46 18.35
CA TYR A 218 -2.94 -1.13 18.40
C TYR A 218 -3.81 -2.22 18.99
N TYR A 219 -3.50 -3.49 18.72
CA TYR A 219 -4.30 -4.61 19.17
C TYR A 219 -4.15 -4.83 20.69
N ARG A 220 -5.28 -4.90 21.38
CA ARG A 220 -5.40 -5.13 22.83
C ARG A 220 -6.37 -6.27 23.16
N GLY A 221 -6.80 -7.02 22.15
CA GLY A 221 -7.71 -8.16 22.32
C GLY A 221 -7.03 -9.39 22.89
N ALA A 222 -7.83 -10.37 23.29
CA ALA A 222 -7.36 -11.59 23.95
C ALA A 222 -7.02 -12.74 22.96
N ALA A 223 -7.35 -12.60 21.67
CA ALA A 223 -7.07 -13.65 20.70
C ALA A 223 -5.56 -13.79 20.49
N PRO A 224 -5.02 -15.03 20.46
CA PRO A 224 -3.63 -15.25 20.14
C PRO A 224 -3.33 -14.76 18.71
N VAL A 225 -2.14 -14.16 18.57
CA VAL A 225 -1.64 -13.61 17.32
C VAL A 225 -0.49 -14.48 16.82
N TYR A 226 -0.62 -14.99 15.61
CA TYR A 226 0.35 -15.83 14.93
C TYR A 226 0.99 -15.04 13.79
N SER A 227 2.32 -14.99 13.73
CA SER A 227 3.04 -14.40 12.60
C SER A 227 3.55 -15.51 11.70
N LEU A 228 2.88 -15.71 10.58
CA LEU A 228 3.16 -16.76 9.60
C LEU A 228 3.27 -16.13 8.21
N PRO A 229 4.12 -16.62 7.30
CA PRO A 229 5.20 -17.60 7.49
C PRO A 229 6.25 -17.15 8.51
N ARG A 230 6.92 -18.08 9.20
CA ARG A 230 7.99 -17.73 10.15
C ARG A 230 9.25 -17.26 9.40
N GLY A 231 9.75 -16.07 9.71
CA GLY A 231 11.02 -15.54 9.18
C GLY A 231 10.92 -14.75 7.87
N LEU A 232 12.02 -14.69 7.11
CA LEU A 232 12.14 -14.00 5.82
C LEU A 232 12.15 -15.06 4.69
N GLY A 233 10.97 -15.47 4.21
CA GLY A 233 10.80 -16.51 3.19
C GLY A 233 10.71 -17.92 3.78
N GLY A 234 9.73 -18.13 4.66
CA GLY A 234 9.57 -19.35 5.46
C GLY A 234 9.45 -20.65 4.66
N ASP A 235 9.53 -21.78 5.36
CA ASP A 235 9.30 -23.11 4.77
C ASP A 235 7.78 -23.31 4.54
N ASP A 236 7.38 -23.50 3.29
CA ASP A 236 5.99 -23.73 2.88
C ASP A 236 5.36 -24.94 3.59
N ALA A 237 6.11 -26.03 3.79
CA ALA A 237 5.59 -27.22 4.46
C ALA A 237 5.36 -26.95 5.94
N GLN A 238 6.29 -26.23 6.58
CA GLN A 238 6.13 -25.81 7.97
C GLN A 238 4.99 -24.79 8.13
N THR A 239 4.88 -23.83 7.22
CA THR A 239 3.82 -22.81 7.24
C THR A 239 2.46 -23.46 7.12
N ARG A 240 2.29 -24.42 6.20
CA ARG A 240 1.06 -25.20 6.08
C ARG A 240 0.73 -25.92 7.38
N ALA A 241 1.69 -26.64 7.96
CA ALA A 241 1.49 -27.36 9.23
C ALA A 241 1.13 -26.42 10.38
N ASP A 242 1.75 -25.24 10.48
CA ASP A 242 1.43 -24.24 11.48
C ASP A 242 0.00 -23.69 11.29
N VAL A 243 -0.43 -23.43 10.05
CA VAL A 243 -1.80 -22.96 9.76
C VAL A 243 -2.82 -24.04 10.04
N GLU A 244 -2.55 -25.30 9.72
CA GLU A 244 -3.40 -26.46 10.07
C GLU A 244 -3.60 -26.59 11.59
N VAL A 245 -2.56 -26.31 12.39
CA VAL A 245 -2.68 -26.26 13.85
C VAL A 245 -3.61 -25.12 14.28
N VAL A 246 -3.49 -23.93 13.68
CA VAL A 246 -4.40 -22.81 13.98
C VAL A 246 -5.85 -23.18 13.61
N ILE A 247 -6.07 -23.80 12.45
CA ILE A 247 -7.40 -24.29 12.04
C ILE A 247 -7.94 -25.30 13.06
N ARG A 248 -7.14 -26.25 13.51
CA ARG A 248 -7.58 -27.27 14.47
C ARG A 248 -7.97 -26.70 15.84
N ASP A 249 -7.22 -25.71 16.31
CA ASP A 249 -7.31 -25.23 17.70
C ASP A 249 -8.26 -24.03 17.86
N HIS A 250 -8.73 -23.44 16.75
CA HIS A 250 -9.57 -22.23 16.73
C HIS A 250 -10.89 -22.42 16.01
N ARG A 251 -11.84 -21.50 16.26
CA ARG A 251 -13.20 -21.51 15.67
C ARG A 251 -13.42 -20.40 14.67
N ARG A 252 -12.71 -19.29 14.83
CA ARG A 252 -12.77 -18.13 13.94
C ARG A 252 -11.37 -17.56 13.80
N ILE A 253 -10.94 -17.33 12.57
CA ILE A 253 -9.59 -16.89 12.25
C ILE A 253 -9.69 -15.59 11.46
N PHE A 254 -9.03 -14.54 11.95
CA PHE A 254 -8.81 -13.32 11.22
C PHE A 254 -7.41 -13.36 10.60
N VAL A 255 -7.27 -12.91 9.36
CA VAL A 255 -5.99 -12.90 8.66
C VAL A 255 -5.74 -11.52 8.07
N LEU A 256 -4.56 -10.98 8.32
CA LEU A 256 -4.09 -9.74 7.72
C LEU A 256 -3.13 -10.10 6.59
N PHE A 257 -3.60 -10.03 5.36
CA PHE A 257 -2.79 -10.24 4.16
C PHE A 257 -2.12 -8.93 3.74
N TRP A 258 -0.78 -8.94 3.64
CA TRP A 258 0.03 -7.80 3.21
C TRP A 258 1.37 -8.27 2.65
N GLY A 259 1.80 -7.71 1.51
CA GLY A 259 3.12 -8.03 0.94
C GLY A 259 3.31 -9.53 0.66
N GLU A 260 2.24 -10.23 0.27
CA GLU A 260 2.22 -11.68 0.05
C GLU A 260 3.29 -12.09 -0.96
N GLN A 261 3.53 -11.29 -2.01
CA GLN A 261 4.55 -11.60 -3.02
C GLN A 261 5.96 -11.70 -2.44
N GLU A 262 6.25 -10.95 -1.37
CA GLU A 262 7.55 -10.96 -0.70
C GLU A 262 7.61 -11.95 0.47
N ARG A 263 6.48 -12.18 1.16
CA ARG A 263 6.43 -12.92 2.43
C ARG A 263 5.87 -14.33 2.33
N ASP A 264 4.84 -14.51 1.51
CA ASP A 264 4.18 -15.79 1.22
C ASP A 264 3.91 -15.91 -0.30
N PRO A 265 4.96 -15.99 -1.14
CA PRO A 265 4.82 -15.90 -2.60
C PRO A 265 3.95 -17.01 -3.19
N ASN A 266 3.90 -18.16 -2.53
CA ASN A 266 3.07 -19.30 -2.92
C ASN A 266 1.67 -19.26 -2.27
N ARG A 267 1.41 -18.26 -1.42
CA ARG A 267 0.16 -18.04 -0.70
C ARG A 267 -0.26 -19.29 0.08
N VAL A 268 0.68 -19.88 0.80
CA VAL A 268 0.51 -21.07 1.64
C VAL A 268 -0.50 -20.82 2.74
N VAL A 269 -0.47 -19.65 3.40
CA VAL A 269 -1.41 -19.33 4.47
C VAL A 269 -2.84 -19.32 3.94
N GLN A 270 -3.07 -18.58 2.85
CA GLN A 270 -4.40 -18.50 2.25
C GLN A 270 -4.86 -19.86 1.71
N SER A 271 -4.03 -20.58 0.94
CA SER A 271 -4.44 -21.88 0.38
C SER A 271 -4.79 -22.92 1.43
N THR A 272 -4.06 -22.93 2.55
CA THR A 272 -4.34 -23.86 3.65
C THR A 272 -5.68 -23.52 4.33
N LEU A 273 -5.97 -22.23 4.51
CA LEU A 273 -7.26 -21.77 5.03
C LEU A 273 -8.42 -22.04 4.07
N ASP A 274 -8.26 -21.74 2.78
CA ASP A 274 -9.30 -21.94 1.76
C ASP A 274 -9.66 -23.43 1.58
N THR A 275 -8.79 -24.36 2.00
CA THR A 275 -9.04 -25.81 1.98
C THR A 275 -9.62 -26.32 3.32
N GLY A 276 -9.21 -25.74 4.44
CA GLY A 276 -9.55 -26.23 5.79
C GLY A 276 -10.60 -25.41 6.55
N ALA A 277 -10.99 -24.25 6.04
CA ALA A 277 -11.91 -23.32 6.70
C ALA A 277 -12.78 -22.58 5.67
N TYR A 278 -13.90 -22.04 6.13
CA TYR A 278 -14.84 -21.35 5.27
C TYR A 278 -14.51 -19.86 5.23
N PRO A 279 -14.17 -19.25 4.09
CA PRO A 279 -14.07 -17.81 3.96
C PRO A 279 -15.45 -17.18 4.19
N VAL A 280 -15.47 -16.09 4.94
CA VAL A 280 -16.71 -15.49 5.45
C VAL A 280 -16.86 -14.04 5.01
N ALA A 281 -15.81 -13.26 5.19
CA ALA A 281 -15.81 -11.84 4.88
C ALA A 281 -14.39 -11.38 4.59
N SER A 282 -14.27 -10.32 3.77
CA SER A 282 -13.01 -9.62 3.61
C SER A 282 -13.22 -8.12 3.41
N ALA A 283 -12.26 -7.32 3.86
CA ALA A 283 -12.26 -5.88 3.69
C ALA A 283 -10.82 -5.37 3.52
N TRP A 284 -10.66 -4.33 2.70
CA TRP A 284 -9.38 -3.65 2.49
C TRP A 284 -9.25 -2.42 3.39
N PHE A 285 -8.09 -2.27 4.01
CA PHE A 285 -7.70 -1.15 4.86
C PHE A 285 -6.35 -0.60 4.35
N GLY A 286 -6.41 0.27 3.34
CA GLY A 286 -5.21 0.60 2.56
C GLY A 286 -4.76 -0.64 1.77
N ASP A 287 -3.49 -1.00 1.89
CA ASP A 287 -2.88 -2.14 1.20
C ASP A 287 -3.00 -3.46 2.01
N VAL A 288 -3.63 -3.43 3.18
CA VAL A 288 -3.86 -4.62 4.02
C VAL A 288 -5.27 -5.15 3.80
N ARG A 289 -5.38 -6.43 3.43
CA ARG A 289 -6.67 -7.13 3.37
C ARG A 289 -6.89 -7.90 4.67
N LEU A 290 -7.93 -7.49 5.41
CA LEU A 290 -8.44 -8.27 6.53
C LEU A 290 -9.44 -9.29 5.99
N ALA A 291 -9.16 -10.57 6.18
CA ALA A 291 -10.08 -11.66 5.89
C ALA A 291 -10.53 -12.34 7.17
N GLN A 292 -11.74 -12.90 7.15
CA GLN A 292 -12.31 -13.70 8.23
C GLN A 292 -12.68 -15.08 7.70
N TYR A 293 -12.28 -16.10 8.46
CA TYR A 293 -12.57 -17.50 8.23
C TYR A 293 -13.32 -18.10 9.41
N ALA A 294 -14.28 -18.98 9.12
CA ALA A 294 -14.96 -19.81 10.11
C ALA A 294 -14.43 -21.24 10.02
N VAL A 295 -14.02 -21.79 11.17
CA VAL A 295 -13.63 -23.20 11.29
C VAL A 295 -14.84 -23.97 11.78
N LEU A 296 -15.46 -24.70 10.85
CA LEU A 296 -16.62 -25.54 11.11
C LEU A 296 -16.19 -27.01 11.16
N SER A 297 -17.07 -27.89 11.63
CA SER A 297 -16.77 -29.32 11.77
C SER A 297 -16.57 -29.98 10.39
N GLY A 298 -15.33 -29.97 9.88
CA GLY A 298 -14.85 -30.65 8.68
C GLY A 298 -15.49 -30.19 7.37
N ALA A 299 -14.71 -29.57 6.49
CA ALA A 299 -15.14 -29.40 5.10
C ALA A 299 -15.36 -30.79 4.46
N ALA A 300 -16.53 -31.00 3.84
CA ALA A 300 -16.86 -32.28 3.27
C ALA A 300 -15.96 -32.59 2.06
N GLU A 301 -15.42 -33.81 1.97
CA GLU A 301 -14.63 -34.27 0.82
C GLU A 301 -15.51 -34.76 -0.35
N ALA A 302 -16.80 -34.99 -0.08
CA ALA A 302 -17.79 -35.45 -1.05
C ALA A 302 -19.16 -34.77 -0.78
N PRO A 303 -20.02 -34.63 -1.81
CA PRO A 303 -21.34 -34.03 -1.64
C PRO A 303 -22.24 -34.90 -0.75
N GLN A 304 -22.89 -34.27 0.22
CA GLN A 304 -23.96 -34.90 1.02
C GLN A 304 -25.25 -35.03 0.20
N ALA A 305 -25.50 -34.07 -0.70
CA ALA A 305 -26.62 -34.06 -1.62
C ALA A 305 -26.12 -33.88 -3.04
N GLU A 306 -26.42 -34.85 -3.91
CA GLU A 306 -26.13 -34.75 -5.34
C GLU A 306 -27.19 -33.88 -6.04
N THR A 307 -26.73 -33.04 -6.96
CA THR A 307 -27.59 -32.17 -7.77
C THR A 307 -27.42 -32.44 -9.25
N ASN A 308 -26.19 -32.67 -9.73
CA ASN A 308 -25.83 -32.79 -11.14
C ASN A 308 -26.48 -31.69 -12.02
N ALA A 309 -26.55 -30.47 -11.50
CA ALA A 309 -27.27 -29.36 -12.13
C ALA A 309 -26.35 -28.63 -13.12
N PRO A 310 -26.72 -28.50 -14.40
CA PRO A 310 -25.96 -27.72 -15.37
C PRO A 310 -26.13 -26.22 -15.12
N PHE A 311 -25.02 -25.48 -15.16
CA PHE A 311 -24.92 -24.03 -15.12
C PHE A 311 -24.34 -23.54 -16.45
N GLY A 312 -25.19 -22.91 -17.26
CA GLY A 312 -24.83 -22.59 -18.65
C GLY A 312 -24.57 -23.85 -19.47
N GLU A 313 -23.58 -23.80 -20.35
CA GLU A 313 -23.34 -24.88 -21.33
C GLU A 313 -22.35 -25.96 -20.85
N ALA A 314 -21.38 -25.60 -19.99
CA ALA A 314 -20.24 -26.45 -19.70
C ALA A 314 -20.02 -26.76 -18.22
N ILE A 315 -20.51 -25.91 -17.31
CA ILE A 315 -20.30 -26.05 -15.86
C ILE A 315 -21.42 -26.89 -15.27
N THR A 316 -21.07 -27.78 -14.34
CA THR A 316 -22.05 -28.59 -13.60
C THR A 316 -21.77 -28.52 -12.11
N LEU A 317 -22.80 -28.23 -11.31
CA LEU A 317 -22.79 -28.46 -9.88
C LEU A 317 -23.10 -29.94 -9.62
N GLN A 318 -22.08 -30.73 -9.29
CA GLN A 318 -22.23 -32.15 -8.98
C GLN A 318 -23.07 -32.35 -7.72
N GLY A 319 -22.84 -31.53 -6.69
CA GLY A 319 -23.59 -31.57 -5.44
C GLY A 319 -23.11 -30.53 -4.44
N TYR A 320 -23.64 -30.62 -3.22
CA TYR A 320 -23.27 -29.74 -2.12
C TYR A 320 -23.33 -30.44 -0.76
N SER A 321 -22.71 -29.81 0.24
CA SER A 321 -22.75 -30.19 1.65
C SER A 321 -22.95 -28.96 2.53
N LEU A 322 -23.70 -29.10 3.62
CA LEU A 322 -23.90 -28.05 4.61
C LEU A 322 -23.21 -28.42 5.92
N SER A 323 -22.62 -27.45 6.60
CA SER A 323 -22.06 -27.66 7.93
C SER A 323 -23.14 -27.98 8.97
N ASP A 324 -24.32 -27.37 8.82
CA ASP A 324 -25.52 -27.59 9.64
C ASP A 324 -26.78 -27.19 8.86
N SER A 325 -27.92 -27.75 9.23
CA SER A 325 -29.25 -27.38 8.73
C SER A 325 -30.00 -26.44 9.69
N SER A 326 -29.39 -26.12 10.83
CA SER A 326 -29.90 -25.18 11.81
C SER A 326 -28.82 -24.22 12.27
N ALA A 327 -29.19 -22.99 12.60
CA ALA A 327 -28.27 -21.98 13.10
C ALA A 327 -28.97 -21.00 14.04
N ARG A 328 -28.20 -20.23 14.79
CA ARG A 328 -28.67 -19.06 15.54
C ARG A 328 -28.20 -17.78 14.85
N PRO A 329 -28.88 -16.64 15.08
CA PRO A 329 -28.35 -15.35 14.67
C PRO A 329 -26.92 -15.14 15.19
N GLY A 330 -26.00 -14.74 14.32
CA GLY A 330 -24.57 -14.58 14.62
C GLY A 330 -23.69 -15.82 14.38
N ASP A 331 -24.28 -16.99 14.08
CA ASP A 331 -23.56 -18.19 13.66
C ASP A 331 -23.09 -18.07 12.20
N VAL A 332 -22.30 -19.05 11.74
CA VAL A 332 -21.89 -19.20 10.34
C VAL A 332 -22.35 -20.56 9.84
N ILE A 333 -22.95 -20.58 8.66
CA ILE A 333 -23.27 -21.81 7.93
C ILE A 333 -22.26 -21.97 6.80
N GLY A 334 -21.55 -23.10 6.81
CA GLY A 334 -20.66 -23.50 5.74
C GLY A 334 -21.44 -24.20 4.63
N VAL A 335 -21.22 -23.75 3.40
CA VAL A 335 -21.72 -24.37 2.18
C VAL A 335 -20.51 -24.82 1.37
N THR A 336 -20.36 -26.14 1.20
CA THR A 336 -19.33 -26.72 0.33
C THR A 336 -20.00 -27.13 -0.97
N LEU A 337 -19.47 -26.64 -2.08
CA LEU A 337 -19.95 -26.88 -3.44
C LEU A 337 -18.93 -27.72 -4.20
N PHE A 338 -19.43 -28.64 -5.02
CA PHE A 338 -18.62 -29.53 -5.84
C PHE A 338 -18.93 -29.26 -7.31
N TRP A 339 -17.98 -28.64 -7.99
CA TRP A 339 -18.15 -28.23 -9.38
C TRP A 339 -17.30 -29.07 -10.33
N THR A 340 -17.75 -29.20 -11.56
CA THR A 340 -16.92 -29.68 -12.66
C THR A 340 -17.25 -28.92 -13.94
N THR A 341 -16.37 -29.04 -14.95
CA THR A 341 -16.64 -28.52 -16.29
C THR A 341 -16.40 -29.61 -17.34
N ALA A 342 -17.22 -29.62 -18.39
CA ALA A 342 -17.08 -30.51 -19.53
C ALA A 342 -16.08 -30.01 -20.59
N ALA A 343 -15.74 -28.72 -20.56
CA ALA A 343 -14.84 -28.08 -21.53
C ALA A 343 -14.03 -26.94 -20.88
N PRO A 344 -12.89 -26.54 -21.49
CA PRO A 344 -12.16 -25.35 -21.05
C PRO A 344 -13.06 -24.11 -21.10
N LEU A 345 -12.90 -23.21 -20.13
CA LEU A 345 -13.70 -21.99 -20.00
C LEU A 345 -12.82 -20.78 -20.32
N GLU A 346 -13.31 -19.84 -21.13
CA GLU A 346 -12.62 -18.58 -21.40
C GLU A 346 -13.09 -17.45 -20.45
N THR A 347 -14.29 -17.63 -19.87
CA THR A 347 -14.93 -16.64 -19.02
C THR A 347 -14.69 -16.97 -17.54
N ARG A 348 -14.36 -15.93 -16.77
CA ARG A 348 -14.28 -16.00 -15.32
C ARG A 348 -15.64 -15.75 -14.68
N TYR A 349 -16.03 -16.62 -13.76
CA TYR A 349 -17.29 -16.53 -13.03
C TYR A 349 -17.07 -16.43 -11.53
N LYS A 350 -17.94 -15.66 -10.88
CA LYS A 350 -18.13 -15.69 -9.42
C LYS A 350 -19.30 -16.59 -9.07
N VAL A 351 -19.16 -17.32 -7.98
CA VAL A 351 -20.23 -18.04 -7.30
C VAL A 351 -20.82 -17.12 -6.24
N THR A 352 -22.14 -16.98 -6.25
CA THR A 352 -22.90 -16.32 -5.17
C THR A 352 -23.70 -17.36 -4.43
N VAL A 353 -23.48 -17.45 -3.12
CA VAL A 353 -24.31 -18.23 -2.22
C VAL A 353 -25.14 -17.24 -1.40
N GLN A 354 -26.45 -17.41 -1.40
CA GLN A 354 -27.38 -16.47 -0.79
C GLN A 354 -28.29 -17.18 0.20
N LEU A 355 -28.57 -16.51 1.31
CA LEU A 355 -29.61 -16.86 2.26
C LEU A 355 -30.81 -15.95 2.03
N LEU A 356 -31.94 -16.53 1.67
CA LEU A 356 -33.20 -15.82 1.43
C LEU A 356 -34.14 -15.96 2.63
N LYS A 357 -34.82 -14.86 2.95
CA LYS A 357 -35.91 -14.80 3.94
C LYS A 357 -37.15 -15.56 3.42
N PRO A 358 -38.14 -15.86 4.30
CA PRO A 358 -39.41 -16.46 3.88
C PRO A 358 -40.15 -15.70 2.77
N ASP A 359 -39.97 -14.38 2.68
CA ASP A 359 -40.59 -13.52 1.67
C ASP A 359 -39.79 -13.45 0.35
N GLY A 360 -38.67 -14.19 0.25
CA GLY A 360 -37.77 -14.22 -0.90
C GLY A 360 -36.74 -13.09 -0.94
N SER A 361 -36.75 -12.15 0.02
CA SER A 361 -35.74 -11.09 0.08
C SER A 361 -34.40 -11.61 0.60
N LEU A 362 -33.31 -10.96 0.21
CA LEU A 362 -31.96 -11.33 0.63
C LEU A 362 -31.76 -11.08 2.14
N ALA A 363 -31.24 -12.08 2.83
CA ALA A 363 -30.86 -12.01 4.25
C ALA A 363 -29.34 -11.92 4.43
N ALA A 364 -28.58 -12.75 3.71
CA ALA A 364 -27.13 -12.77 3.70
C ALA A 364 -26.60 -13.30 2.38
N GLN A 365 -25.34 -13.02 2.05
CA GLN A 365 -24.71 -13.44 0.82
C GLN A 365 -23.20 -13.60 1.00
N HIS A 366 -22.61 -14.56 0.30
CA HIS A 366 -21.17 -14.69 0.15
C HIS A 366 -20.81 -14.90 -1.33
N ASP A 367 -20.03 -13.97 -1.87
CA ASP A 367 -19.57 -13.96 -3.26
C ASP A 367 -18.07 -14.17 -3.33
N ALA A 368 -17.64 -15.16 -4.10
CA ALA A 368 -16.24 -15.41 -4.38
C ALA A 368 -16.09 -16.07 -5.75
N GLU A 369 -14.92 -15.93 -6.35
CA GLU A 369 -14.53 -16.90 -7.38
C GLU A 369 -14.18 -18.24 -6.71
N PRO A 370 -14.35 -19.37 -7.40
CA PRO A 370 -14.26 -20.68 -6.78
C PRO A 370 -12.91 -20.96 -6.10
N GLY A 371 -12.95 -21.80 -5.07
CA GLY A 371 -11.76 -22.25 -4.32
C GLY A 371 -11.06 -21.09 -3.61
N GLY A 372 -11.83 -20.17 -3.01
CA GLY A 372 -11.29 -19.03 -2.28
C GLY A 372 -10.63 -17.96 -3.16
N ASN A 373 -11.13 -17.77 -4.39
CA ASN A 373 -10.54 -16.95 -5.45
C ASN A 373 -9.20 -17.48 -6.00
N ARG A 374 -9.02 -18.81 -6.00
CA ARG A 374 -7.81 -19.47 -6.55
C ARG A 374 -8.09 -20.48 -7.64
N ALA A 375 -9.21 -21.18 -7.57
CA ALA A 375 -9.66 -22.06 -8.65
C ALA A 375 -10.49 -21.23 -9.64
N LEU A 376 -9.82 -20.28 -10.30
CA LEU A 376 -10.47 -19.40 -11.28
C LEU A 376 -11.10 -20.26 -12.39
N THR A 377 -12.32 -19.96 -12.82
CA THR A 377 -13.03 -20.87 -13.74
C THR A 377 -12.31 -21.07 -15.08
N ASP A 378 -11.55 -20.07 -15.54
CA ASP A 378 -10.71 -20.15 -16.75
C ASP A 378 -9.45 -21.04 -16.59
N SER A 379 -9.14 -21.45 -15.36
CA SER A 379 -8.08 -22.40 -15.02
C SER A 379 -8.58 -23.82 -14.75
N TRP A 380 -9.88 -24.07 -14.84
CA TRP A 380 -10.45 -25.39 -14.55
C TRP A 380 -10.05 -26.41 -15.62
N ILE A 381 -9.69 -27.61 -15.16
CA ILE A 381 -9.39 -28.73 -16.03
C ILE A 381 -10.69 -29.52 -16.25
N PRO A 382 -11.09 -29.80 -17.51
CA PRO A 382 -12.30 -30.56 -17.78
C PRO A 382 -12.33 -31.93 -17.10
N GLY A 383 -13.44 -32.25 -16.45
CA GLY A 383 -13.66 -33.48 -15.71
C GLY A 383 -13.07 -33.52 -14.29
N GLU A 384 -12.23 -32.55 -13.91
CA GLU A 384 -11.77 -32.44 -12.53
C GLU A 384 -12.85 -31.82 -11.63
N THR A 385 -12.84 -32.21 -10.36
CA THR A 385 -13.76 -31.68 -9.35
C THR A 385 -13.09 -30.52 -8.62
N VAL A 386 -13.78 -29.39 -8.56
CA VAL A 386 -13.39 -28.21 -7.81
C VAL A 386 -14.24 -28.13 -6.55
N ILE A 387 -13.59 -28.22 -5.40
CA ILE A 387 -14.22 -28.05 -4.09
C ILE A 387 -14.18 -26.56 -3.74
N ASP A 388 -15.34 -26.00 -3.43
CA ASP A 388 -15.52 -24.57 -3.24
C ASP A 388 -16.28 -24.29 -1.92
N LEU A 389 -15.67 -23.52 -1.02
CA LEU A 389 -16.14 -23.32 0.36
C LEU A 389 -16.67 -21.89 0.52
N HIS A 390 -17.92 -21.76 0.97
CA HIS A 390 -18.56 -20.47 1.25
C HIS A 390 -19.09 -20.44 2.69
N GLY A 391 -18.71 -19.42 3.47
CA GLY A 391 -19.24 -19.18 4.81
C GLY A 391 -20.30 -18.07 4.82
N LEU A 392 -21.55 -18.43 5.11
CA LEU A 392 -22.64 -17.47 5.30
C LEU A 392 -22.75 -17.04 6.77
N ILE A 393 -22.40 -15.79 7.08
CA ILE A 393 -22.75 -15.20 8.39
C ILE A 393 -24.25 -15.02 8.45
N ILE A 394 -24.87 -15.52 9.53
CA ILE A 394 -26.26 -15.23 9.85
C ILE A 394 -26.31 -13.88 10.57
N PRO A 395 -26.95 -12.83 10.01
CA PRO A 395 -27.08 -11.55 10.68
C PRO A 395 -27.74 -11.71 12.06
N PRO A 396 -27.26 -10.99 13.08
CA PRO A 396 -27.70 -11.17 14.47
C PRO A 396 -29.13 -10.68 14.73
N ASP A 397 -29.73 -9.93 13.80
CA ASP A 397 -31.07 -9.35 13.88
C ASP A 397 -32.13 -10.17 13.15
N LEU A 398 -31.77 -11.32 12.55
CA LEU A 398 -32.74 -12.18 11.87
C LEU A 398 -33.68 -12.88 12.88
N PRO A 399 -35.00 -12.85 12.65
CA PRO A 399 -35.95 -13.58 13.48
C PRO A 399 -35.85 -15.10 13.26
N PRO A 400 -36.27 -15.92 14.24
CA PRO A 400 -36.40 -17.36 14.05
C PRO A 400 -37.37 -17.69 12.90
N GLY A 401 -37.06 -18.72 12.12
CA GLY A 401 -37.85 -19.09 10.96
C GLY A 401 -37.11 -19.98 9.96
N ARG A 402 -37.77 -20.25 8.83
CA ARG A 402 -37.18 -21.02 7.72
C ARG A 402 -36.59 -20.08 6.68
N TYR A 403 -35.34 -20.30 6.35
CA TYR A 403 -34.60 -19.53 5.36
C TYR A 403 -34.14 -20.47 4.26
N THR A 404 -34.04 -19.96 3.03
CA THR A 404 -33.65 -20.78 1.88
C THR A 404 -32.23 -20.43 1.46
N VAL A 405 -31.37 -21.43 1.33
CA VAL A 405 -30.04 -21.26 0.73
C VAL A 405 -30.15 -21.52 -0.76
N ILE A 406 -29.65 -20.57 -1.56
CA ILE A 406 -29.56 -20.69 -3.02
C ILE A 406 -28.12 -20.45 -3.48
N VAL A 407 -27.80 -20.94 -4.67
CA VAL A 407 -26.51 -20.69 -5.35
C VAL A 407 -26.74 -20.23 -6.79
N SER A 408 -25.90 -19.32 -7.26
CA SER A 408 -25.85 -18.89 -8.67
C SER A 408 -24.40 -18.66 -9.10
N MET A 409 -24.17 -18.57 -10.41
CA MET A 409 -22.89 -18.15 -10.99
C MET A 409 -23.11 -16.99 -11.95
N TYR A 410 -22.22 -15.99 -11.92
CA TYR A 410 -22.30 -14.82 -12.80
C TYR A 410 -20.94 -14.39 -13.32
N ASN A 411 -20.91 -13.71 -14.46
CA ASN A 411 -19.69 -13.20 -15.09
C ASN A 411 -18.97 -12.23 -14.14
N VAL A 412 -17.68 -12.45 -13.86
CA VAL A 412 -16.89 -11.61 -12.92
C VAL A 412 -16.92 -10.12 -13.28
N ASN A 413 -17.08 -9.80 -14.56
CA ASN A 413 -17.13 -8.44 -15.08
C ASN A 413 -18.54 -7.86 -15.18
N ASN A 414 -19.59 -8.68 -15.05
CA ASN A 414 -20.98 -8.25 -15.14
C ASN A 414 -21.89 -9.11 -14.23
N PRO A 415 -22.27 -8.63 -13.03
CA PRO A 415 -23.10 -9.38 -12.09
C PRO A 415 -24.54 -9.63 -12.56
N ASP A 416 -25.02 -8.90 -13.56
CA ASP A 416 -26.35 -9.10 -14.15
C ASP A 416 -26.37 -10.30 -15.12
N GLU A 417 -25.21 -10.76 -15.59
CA GLU A 417 -25.06 -11.93 -16.45
C GLU A 417 -24.92 -13.21 -15.64
N ARG A 418 -26.04 -13.66 -15.07
CA ARG A 418 -26.13 -14.96 -14.40
C ARG A 418 -26.26 -16.11 -15.38
N LEU A 419 -25.61 -17.23 -15.06
CA LEU A 419 -25.78 -18.48 -15.79
C LEU A 419 -27.15 -19.08 -15.50
N PHE A 420 -27.82 -19.55 -16.54
CA PHE A 420 -29.05 -20.32 -16.39
C PHE A 420 -28.78 -21.69 -15.80
N VAL A 421 -29.67 -22.14 -14.94
CA VAL A 421 -29.69 -23.48 -14.35
C VAL A 421 -30.91 -24.21 -14.88
N SER A 422 -30.70 -25.42 -15.42
CA SER A 422 -31.77 -26.26 -15.95
C SER A 422 -31.71 -27.65 -15.33
N LEU A 423 -32.58 -27.93 -14.36
CA LEU A 423 -32.79 -29.29 -13.86
C LEU A 423 -33.97 -29.93 -14.62
N ASP A 424 -33.84 -31.21 -14.93
CA ASP A 424 -34.87 -31.97 -15.65
C ASP A 424 -36.28 -31.72 -15.06
N ASP A 425 -37.27 -31.45 -15.92
CA ASP A 425 -38.66 -31.09 -15.60
C ASP A 425 -38.92 -29.76 -14.85
N THR A 426 -37.90 -28.91 -14.64
CA THR A 426 -38.09 -27.53 -14.13
C THR A 426 -37.79 -26.46 -15.18
N ALA A 427 -38.54 -25.36 -15.13
CA ALA A 427 -38.25 -24.21 -15.98
C ALA A 427 -36.85 -23.65 -15.65
N PRO A 428 -36.05 -23.26 -16.66
CA PRO A 428 -34.73 -22.68 -16.42
C PRO A 428 -34.80 -21.46 -15.50
N GLY A 429 -33.97 -21.44 -14.47
CA GLY A 429 -33.83 -20.32 -13.52
C GLY A 429 -32.44 -19.69 -13.60
N ASP A 430 -32.22 -18.59 -12.89
CA ASP A 430 -30.90 -17.95 -12.75
C ASP A 430 -30.15 -18.39 -11.49
N HIS A 431 -30.70 -19.35 -10.73
CA HIS A 431 -30.14 -19.89 -9.51
C HIS A 431 -30.68 -21.29 -9.23
N LEU A 432 -29.98 -22.02 -8.36
CA LEU A 432 -30.40 -23.30 -7.82
C LEU A 432 -30.73 -23.16 -6.33
N ARG A 433 -31.88 -23.68 -5.91
CA ARG A 433 -32.21 -23.84 -4.50
C ARG A 433 -31.48 -25.07 -3.93
N LEU A 434 -30.66 -24.85 -2.90
CA LEU A 434 -29.92 -25.93 -2.24
C LEU A 434 -30.75 -26.54 -1.12
N ALA A 435 -31.06 -25.77 -0.08
CA ALA A 435 -31.68 -26.31 1.15
C ALA A 435 -32.52 -25.27 1.90
N GLU A 436 -33.31 -25.74 2.87
CA GLU A 436 -33.86 -24.90 3.94
C GLU A 436 -32.98 -24.98 5.19
N ILE A 437 -32.78 -23.84 5.83
CA ILE A 437 -32.14 -23.71 7.14
C ILE A 437 -33.18 -23.25 8.15
N LEU A 438 -33.17 -23.86 9.34
CA LEU A 438 -33.96 -23.40 10.48
C LEU A 438 -33.13 -22.46 11.36
N LEU A 439 -33.56 -21.19 11.47
CA LEU A 439 -33.03 -20.28 12.47
C LEU A 439 -33.82 -20.41 13.78
N ASN A 440 -33.10 -20.71 14.87
CA ASN A 440 -33.67 -20.98 16.21
C ASN A 440 -33.64 -19.77 17.13
#